data_AF-A0AA43JSZ4-F1
#
_entry.id   AF-A0AA43JSZ4-F1
#
_cell.length_a   1.000
_cell.length_b   1.000
_cell.length_c   1.000
_cell.angle_alpha   90.00
_cell.angle_beta   90.00
_cell.angle_gamma   90.00
#
_symmetry.space_group_name_H-M   'P 1'
#
loop_
_entity.id
_entity.type
_entity.pdbx_description
1 polymer ?
#
loop_
_entity_poly.entity_id
_entity_poly.type
_entity_poly.pdbx_seq_one_letter_code
_entity_poly.pdbx_strand_id
1 'polypeptide(L)'
;MSTDQLIIWGTGLLLTLVVVLPVFLRQRKVERETDEAEIEALRYGLHEPVSLHPVVDPDRCIGIGNCVEMCPEGVLGIRHGQGIAVRPARCIGHGLCERVCPMEAIKLVFGTESRGVDLPRVKEDFETNVPGLYIVGELGGMGLVANAFEQGRQCVEGIVKAKNRGIGADGPSGLLDVIVVGCGPAGLSASLAARHAGLTCLTLEREDVGGTVRHYPRKKLVMTRPVTVPGYGRLPVRDILKEDLIDLWEEVTRSTGLEVRTGSTVSGIRRLGPHHFQVTSTGGTFEARRVILAIGRRGVPRKLGVPGEHAPHVAYSLREPEAYSGDRILVVGGGDSAVEAALALADDSTNEVRISYRKSTFGRIKPKNHERIGDAIASGRVEPLWETTPAEIHPEYVSLTGTTRGDLVTVPSSQVFVFIGGELPTPFLRSCGIEIETKFGTP
;
A
#
# COMPACT_ATOMS: atom_id res chain seq x y z
N MET A 1 -9.10 -67.93 1.75
CA MET A 1 -9.09 -66.89 2.81
C MET A 1 -10.11 -67.27 3.84
N SER A 2 -9.78 -67.20 5.13
CA SER A 2 -10.78 -67.34 6.18
C SER A 2 -11.77 -66.16 6.15
N THR A 3 -12.98 -66.34 6.68
CA THR A 3 -13.96 -65.27 6.88
C THR A 3 -13.36 -64.09 7.63
N ASP A 4 -12.52 -64.35 8.63
CA ASP A 4 -11.83 -63.31 9.41
C ASP A 4 -10.87 -62.49 8.56
N GLN A 5 -10.14 -63.14 7.63
CA GLN A 5 -9.27 -62.43 6.68
C GLN A 5 -10.09 -61.52 5.75
N LEU A 6 -11.24 -61.98 5.26
CA LEU A 6 -12.11 -61.16 4.41
C LEU A 6 -12.64 -59.93 5.16
N ILE A 7 -12.99 -60.07 6.43
CA ILE A 7 -13.46 -58.95 7.28
C ILE A 7 -12.33 -57.95 7.52
N ILE A 8 -11.11 -58.40 7.84
CA ILE A 8 -9.96 -57.52 8.07
C ILE A 8 -9.59 -56.75 6.79
N TRP A 9 -9.48 -57.43 5.65
CA TRP A 9 -9.17 -56.76 4.38
C TRP A 9 -10.30 -55.84 3.91
N GLY A 10 -11.56 -56.25 4.09
CA GLY A 10 -12.72 -55.43 3.74
C GLY A 10 -12.84 -54.16 4.58
N THR A 11 -12.64 -54.27 5.89
CA THR A 11 -12.62 -53.11 6.80
C THR A 11 -11.41 -52.20 6.55
N GLY A 12 -10.23 -52.77 6.32
CA GLY A 12 -9.03 -52.01 5.94
C GLY A 12 -9.24 -51.22 4.64
N LEU A 13 -9.73 -51.87 3.59
CA LEU A 13 -10.02 -51.23 2.30
C LEU A 13 -11.10 -50.14 2.45
N LEU A 14 -12.16 -50.41 3.21
CA LEU A 14 -13.21 -49.43 3.48
C LEU A 14 -12.65 -48.21 4.22
N LEU A 15 -11.85 -48.39 5.27
CA LEU A 15 -11.23 -47.30 6.01
C LEU A 15 -10.27 -46.50 5.13
N THR A 16 -9.45 -47.17 4.31
CA THR A 16 -8.58 -46.51 3.34
C THR A 16 -9.39 -45.70 2.33
N LEU A 17 -10.47 -46.24 1.77
CA LEU A 17 -11.31 -45.50 0.83
C LEU A 17 -12.04 -44.33 1.52
N VAL A 18 -12.54 -44.50 2.74
CA VAL A 18 -13.26 -43.44 3.47
C VAL A 18 -12.33 -42.31 3.90
N VAL A 19 -11.05 -42.57 4.16
CA VAL A 19 -10.10 -41.54 4.61
C VAL A 19 -9.24 -41.00 3.46
N VAL A 20 -8.60 -41.88 2.69
CA VAL A 20 -7.62 -41.50 1.67
C VAL A 20 -8.30 -40.92 0.44
N LEU A 21 -9.43 -41.48 -0.02
CA LEU A 21 -10.07 -41.01 -1.24
C LEU A 21 -10.58 -39.56 -1.11
N PRO A 22 -11.28 -39.14 -0.03
CA PRO A 22 -11.67 -37.74 0.14
C PRO A 22 -10.48 -36.79 0.26
N VAL A 23 -9.40 -37.20 0.94
CA VAL A 23 -8.17 -36.40 1.05
C VAL A 23 -7.51 -36.23 -0.32
N PHE A 24 -7.39 -37.31 -1.09
CA PHE A 24 -6.83 -37.28 -2.44
C PHE A 24 -7.66 -36.43 -3.40
N LEU A 25 -8.99 -36.57 -3.38
CA LEU A 25 -9.89 -35.76 -4.19
C LEU A 25 -9.82 -34.27 -3.80
N ARG A 26 -9.72 -33.98 -2.49
CA ARG A 26 -9.53 -32.62 -1.99
C ARG A 26 -8.19 -32.04 -2.45
N GLN A 27 -7.10 -32.80 -2.36
CA GLN A 27 -5.78 -32.37 -2.84
C GLN A 27 -5.81 -32.06 -4.34
N ARG A 28 -6.37 -32.96 -5.16
CA ARG A 28 -6.53 -32.72 -6.60
C ARG A 28 -7.36 -31.49 -6.92
N LYS A 29 -8.42 -31.23 -6.15
CA LYS A 29 -9.24 -30.03 -6.32
C LYS A 29 -8.43 -28.77 -6.03
N VAL A 30 -7.70 -28.74 -4.91
CA VAL A 30 -6.86 -27.58 -4.52
C VAL A 30 -5.74 -27.33 -5.53
N GLU A 31 -5.10 -28.39 -6.04
CA GLU A 31 -4.07 -28.25 -7.09
C GLU A 31 -4.68 -27.67 -8.37
N ARG A 32 -5.85 -28.17 -8.79
CA ARG A 32 -6.55 -27.63 -9.97
C ARG A 32 -6.92 -26.16 -9.81
N GLU A 33 -7.46 -25.77 -8.65
CA GLU A 33 -7.78 -24.37 -8.35
C GLU A 33 -6.51 -23.49 -8.37
N THR A 34 -5.38 -24.04 -7.89
CA THR A 34 -4.08 -23.38 -7.92
C THR A 34 -3.57 -23.18 -9.35
N ASP A 35 -3.72 -24.20 -10.21
CA ASP A 35 -3.34 -24.13 -11.63
C ASP A 35 -4.20 -23.12 -12.40
N GLU A 36 -5.52 -23.15 -12.20
CA GLU A 36 -6.44 -22.19 -12.81
C GLU A 36 -6.11 -20.75 -12.37
N ALA A 37 -5.78 -20.55 -11.09
CA ALA A 37 -5.36 -19.26 -10.56
C ALA A 37 -4.02 -18.77 -11.13
N GLU A 38 -3.08 -19.66 -11.43
CA GLU A 38 -1.80 -19.30 -12.05
C GLU A 38 -1.98 -18.90 -13.51
N ILE A 39 -2.81 -19.63 -14.25
CA ILE A 39 -3.18 -19.30 -15.63
C ILE A 39 -3.87 -17.93 -15.67
N GLU A 40 -4.78 -17.67 -14.74
CA GLU A 40 -5.40 -16.35 -14.54
C GLU A 40 -4.33 -15.29 -14.27
N ALA A 41 -3.35 -15.58 -13.41
CA ALA A 41 -2.28 -14.66 -13.07
C ALA A 41 -1.37 -14.33 -14.26
N LEU A 42 -1.05 -15.31 -15.10
CA LEU A 42 -0.29 -15.11 -16.33
C LEU A 42 -1.07 -14.24 -17.31
N ARG A 43 -2.37 -14.55 -17.51
CA ARG A 43 -3.25 -13.80 -18.42
C ARG A 43 -3.35 -12.32 -18.04
N TYR A 44 -3.43 -12.02 -16.74
CA TYR A 44 -3.54 -10.65 -16.25
C TYR A 44 -2.21 -10.08 -15.75
N GLY A 45 -1.05 -10.71 -16.01
CA GLY A 45 0.24 -10.17 -15.55
C GLY A 45 0.40 -10.05 -14.03
N LEU A 46 -0.40 -10.78 -13.24
CA LEU A 46 -0.37 -10.79 -11.77
C LEU A 46 0.76 -11.66 -11.18
N HIS A 47 1.48 -12.38 -12.03
CA HIS A 47 2.66 -13.17 -11.67
C HIS A 47 3.89 -12.30 -11.35
N GLU A 48 3.93 -11.04 -11.83
CA GLU A 48 5.01 -10.11 -11.53
C GLU A 48 4.57 -9.03 -10.52
N PRO A 49 4.92 -9.16 -9.23
CA PRO A 49 4.61 -8.14 -8.24
C PRO A 49 5.36 -6.83 -8.50
N VAL A 50 4.79 -5.74 -7.98
CA VAL A 50 5.37 -4.39 -8.10
C VAL A 50 6.26 -4.06 -6.91
N SER A 51 5.96 -4.63 -5.74
CA SER A 51 6.74 -4.38 -4.53
C SER A 51 6.79 -5.59 -3.62
N LEU A 52 6.03 -5.56 -2.53
CA LEU A 52 6.00 -6.58 -1.50
C LEU A 52 5.22 -7.80 -1.94
N HIS A 53 5.80 -8.99 -1.82
CA HIS A 53 5.13 -10.25 -2.13
C HIS A 53 5.72 -11.42 -1.34
N PRO A 54 4.97 -12.51 -1.13
CA PRO A 54 5.50 -13.69 -0.44
C PRO A 54 6.35 -14.54 -1.38
N VAL A 55 7.50 -14.99 -0.88
CA VAL A 55 8.31 -16.07 -1.46
C VAL A 55 8.23 -17.26 -0.51
N VAL A 56 8.01 -18.45 -1.08
CA VAL A 56 7.94 -19.71 -0.34
C VAL A 56 9.23 -20.49 -0.60
N ASP A 57 9.89 -20.91 0.47
CA ASP A 57 11.03 -21.81 0.46
C ASP A 57 10.53 -23.26 0.33
N PRO A 58 10.77 -23.95 -0.80
CA PRO A 58 10.29 -25.30 -1.03
C PRO A 58 10.96 -26.33 -0.11
N ASP A 59 12.19 -26.08 0.36
CA ASP A 59 12.95 -27.01 1.21
C ASP A 59 12.42 -27.00 2.65
N ARG A 60 11.81 -25.89 3.08
CA ARG A 60 11.16 -25.75 4.40
C ARG A 60 9.66 -26.02 4.36
N CYS A 61 9.03 -25.92 3.20
CA CYS A 61 7.57 -26.01 3.09
C CYS A 61 7.06 -27.44 3.27
N ILE A 62 6.15 -27.63 4.24
CA ILE A 62 5.50 -28.93 4.51
C ILE A 62 4.06 -29.01 3.97
N GLY A 63 3.60 -28.03 3.19
CA GLY A 63 2.30 -28.10 2.51
C GLY A 63 1.05 -27.96 3.38
N ILE A 64 1.16 -27.47 4.63
CA ILE A 64 0.02 -27.43 5.57
C ILE A 64 -1.13 -26.50 5.12
N GLY A 65 -0.86 -25.47 4.31
CA GLY A 65 -1.89 -24.64 3.69
C GLY A 65 -2.47 -23.48 4.53
N ASN A 66 -2.07 -23.30 5.79
CA ASN A 66 -2.53 -22.16 6.62
C ASN A 66 -2.31 -20.79 5.95
N CYS A 67 -1.22 -20.65 5.20
CA CYS A 67 -0.89 -19.42 4.50
C CYS A 67 -1.86 -19.10 3.34
N VAL A 68 -2.44 -20.13 2.71
CA VAL A 68 -3.45 -20.01 1.66
C VAL A 68 -4.78 -19.60 2.27
N GLU A 69 -5.21 -20.31 3.33
CA GLU A 69 -6.47 -20.05 4.02
C GLU A 69 -6.54 -18.63 4.63
N MET A 70 -5.42 -18.13 5.15
CA MET A 70 -5.35 -16.83 5.82
C MET A 70 -5.09 -15.66 4.86
N CYS A 71 -4.96 -15.91 3.55
CA CYS A 71 -4.74 -14.86 2.56
C CYS A 71 -6.09 -14.33 2.02
N PRO A 72 -6.47 -13.08 2.34
CA PRO A 72 -7.73 -12.51 1.86
C PRO A 72 -7.75 -12.23 0.35
N GLU A 73 -6.57 -12.20 -0.30
CA GLU A 73 -6.40 -11.84 -1.70
C GLU A 73 -6.10 -13.06 -2.61
N GLY A 74 -6.05 -14.26 -2.02
CA GLY A 74 -5.77 -15.50 -2.76
C GLY A 74 -4.41 -15.49 -3.48
N VAL A 75 -3.38 -14.92 -2.83
CA VAL A 75 -2.02 -14.76 -3.39
C VAL A 75 -1.28 -16.10 -3.47
N LEU A 76 -1.53 -16.99 -2.50
CA LEU A 76 -0.86 -18.27 -2.35
C LEU A 76 -1.77 -19.42 -2.76
N GLY A 77 -1.18 -20.52 -3.22
CA GLY A 77 -1.86 -21.78 -3.52
C GLY A 77 -0.99 -22.97 -3.11
N ILE A 78 -1.50 -24.19 -3.25
CA ILE A 78 -0.75 -25.43 -3.00
C ILE A 78 -0.62 -26.21 -4.31
N ARG A 79 0.61 -26.54 -4.68
CA ARG A 79 0.93 -27.40 -5.83
C ARG A 79 1.96 -28.44 -5.41
N HIS A 80 1.71 -29.71 -5.73
CA HIS A 80 2.61 -30.83 -5.40
C HIS A 80 2.99 -30.88 -3.91
N GLY A 81 2.04 -30.54 -3.03
CA GLY A 81 2.27 -30.50 -1.59
C GLY A 81 3.13 -29.34 -1.10
N GLN A 82 3.44 -28.35 -1.94
CA GLN A 82 4.20 -27.15 -1.57
C GLN A 82 3.37 -25.88 -1.78
N GLY A 83 3.61 -24.89 -0.93
CA GLY A 83 3.04 -23.56 -1.09
C GLY A 83 3.73 -22.82 -2.25
N ILE A 84 2.94 -22.16 -3.09
CA ILE A 84 3.45 -21.34 -4.19
C ILE A 84 2.75 -19.98 -4.21
N ALA A 85 3.46 -18.95 -4.68
CA ALA A 85 2.89 -17.62 -4.92
C ALA A 85 2.26 -17.58 -6.31
N VAL A 86 0.94 -17.77 -6.35
CA VAL A 86 0.16 -17.87 -7.60
C VAL A 86 -0.15 -16.49 -8.17
N ARG A 87 -0.54 -15.54 -7.30
CA ARG A 87 -0.92 -14.17 -7.67
C ARG A 87 -0.15 -13.15 -6.83
N PRO A 88 1.20 -13.14 -6.87
CA PRO A 88 2.04 -12.29 -6.01
C PRO A 88 1.72 -10.80 -6.15
N ALA A 89 1.28 -10.32 -7.32
CA ALA A 89 0.90 -8.92 -7.51
C ALA A 89 -0.35 -8.48 -6.72
N ARG A 90 -1.19 -9.43 -6.25
CA ARG A 90 -2.33 -9.13 -5.36
C ARG A 90 -1.92 -8.99 -3.90
N CYS A 91 -0.64 -9.18 -3.57
CA CYS A 91 -0.17 -9.06 -2.20
C CYS A 91 -0.38 -7.64 -1.68
N ILE A 92 -1.20 -7.51 -0.64
CA ILE A 92 -1.41 -6.26 0.10
C ILE A 92 -0.41 -6.10 1.26
N GLY A 93 0.48 -7.06 1.50
CA GLY A 93 1.50 -6.96 2.55
C GLY A 93 0.98 -7.14 3.98
N HIS A 94 -0.14 -7.84 4.18
CA HIS A 94 -0.71 -8.05 5.52
C HIS A 94 0.13 -8.99 6.42
N GLY A 95 1.04 -9.78 5.84
CA GLY A 95 2.02 -10.60 6.56
C GLY A 95 1.46 -11.77 7.38
N LEU A 96 0.18 -12.14 7.21
CA LEU A 96 -0.34 -13.32 7.92
C LEU A 96 0.31 -14.61 7.43
N CYS A 97 0.56 -14.73 6.13
CA CYS A 97 1.16 -15.93 5.54
C CYS A 97 2.51 -16.29 6.18
N GLU A 98 3.37 -15.30 6.42
CA GLU A 98 4.63 -15.46 7.15
C GLU A 98 4.38 -15.83 8.62
N ARG A 99 3.51 -15.10 9.33
CA ARG A 99 3.26 -15.34 10.77
C ARG A 99 2.60 -16.68 11.10
N VAL A 100 1.78 -17.22 10.21
CA VAL A 100 1.06 -18.50 10.44
C VAL A 100 1.83 -19.71 9.92
N CYS A 101 2.99 -19.51 9.29
CA CYS A 101 3.82 -20.59 8.79
C CYS A 101 4.65 -21.18 9.93
N PRO A 102 4.35 -22.40 10.42
CA PRO A 102 5.08 -23.00 11.54
C PRO A 102 6.54 -23.34 11.18
N MET A 103 6.82 -23.50 9.88
CA MET A 103 8.15 -23.82 9.37
C MET A 103 8.96 -22.57 9.03
N GLU A 104 8.36 -21.37 9.17
CA GLU A 104 8.88 -20.09 8.66
C GLU A 104 9.37 -20.18 7.19
N ALA A 105 8.71 -21.02 6.41
CA ALA A 105 9.03 -21.25 4.99
C ALA A 105 8.57 -20.09 4.09
N ILE A 106 7.94 -19.05 4.63
CA ILE A 106 7.41 -17.94 3.86
C ILE A 106 8.04 -16.65 4.35
N LYS A 107 8.62 -15.88 3.42
CA LYS A 107 9.11 -14.53 3.65
C LYS A 107 8.42 -13.55 2.75
N LEU A 108 8.02 -12.41 3.29
CA LEU A 108 7.65 -11.27 2.47
C LEU A 108 8.93 -10.58 2.00
N VAL A 109 9.06 -10.37 0.69
CA VAL A 109 10.22 -9.74 0.07
C VAL A 109 9.81 -8.55 -0.79
N PHE A 110 10.74 -7.63 -1.00
CA PHE A 110 10.55 -6.44 -1.82
C PHE A 110 11.18 -6.57 -3.21
N GLY A 111 10.40 -6.25 -4.24
CA GLY A 111 10.83 -6.37 -5.64
C GLY A 111 10.87 -7.81 -6.10
N THR A 112 11.22 -8.04 -7.35
CA THR A 112 11.52 -9.38 -7.91
C THR A 112 12.99 -9.44 -8.32
N GLU A 113 13.48 -10.62 -8.71
CA GLU A 113 14.82 -10.75 -9.30
C GLU A 113 15.01 -9.83 -10.51
N SER A 114 13.96 -9.64 -11.31
CA SER A 114 13.97 -8.78 -12.51
C SER A 114 13.56 -7.33 -12.26
N ARG A 115 12.96 -7.01 -11.11
CA ARG A 115 12.38 -5.69 -10.81
C ARG A 115 12.79 -5.22 -9.43
N GLY A 116 13.74 -4.29 -9.41
CA GLY A 116 14.15 -3.59 -8.21
C GLY A 116 13.08 -2.66 -7.64
N VAL A 117 13.06 -2.50 -6.33
CA VAL A 117 12.24 -1.52 -5.62
C VAL A 117 13.13 -0.68 -4.73
N ASP A 118 13.13 0.63 -4.97
CA ASP A 118 13.84 1.57 -4.13
C ASP A 118 13.14 1.68 -2.77
N LEU A 119 13.89 1.48 -1.69
CA LEU A 119 13.41 1.65 -0.33
C LEU A 119 14.50 2.32 0.51
N PRO A 120 14.12 3.16 1.49
CA PRO A 120 15.08 3.65 2.45
C PRO A 120 15.66 2.49 3.27
N ARG A 121 16.94 2.59 3.61
CA ARG A 121 17.59 1.63 4.52
C ARG A 121 17.10 1.85 5.94
N VAL A 122 16.36 0.87 6.45
CA VAL A 122 15.71 0.91 7.77
C VAL A 122 16.05 -0.37 8.53
N LYS A 123 16.41 -0.24 9.80
CA LYS A 123 16.67 -1.34 10.73
C LYS A 123 15.35 -1.91 11.28
N GLU A 124 15.41 -3.03 11.98
CA GLU A 124 14.23 -3.66 12.63
C GLU A 124 13.50 -2.73 13.62
N ASP A 125 14.22 -1.78 14.23
CA ASP A 125 13.67 -0.78 15.15
C ASP A 125 13.19 0.51 14.45
N PHE A 126 13.07 0.47 13.13
CA PHE A 126 12.66 1.59 12.26
C PHE A 126 13.68 2.73 12.15
N GLU A 127 14.86 2.61 12.77
CA GLU A 127 15.92 3.59 12.64
C GLU A 127 16.59 3.48 11.26
N THR A 128 16.90 4.62 10.66
CA THR A 128 17.62 4.68 9.39
C THR A 128 19.13 4.48 9.59
N ASN A 129 19.91 4.61 8.51
CA ASN A 129 21.36 4.76 8.61
C ASN A 129 21.79 6.06 9.35
N VAL A 130 20.88 7.02 9.56
CA VAL A 130 21.11 8.24 10.34
C VAL A 130 20.59 8.04 11.76
N PRO A 131 21.48 7.96 12.79
CA PRO A 131 21.05 7.71 14.17
C PRO A 131 20.09 8.77 14.70
N GLY A 132 18.98 8.35 15.29
CA GLY A 132 17.89 9.20 15.77
C GLY A 132 16.88 9.66 14.71
N LEU A 133 17.05 9.27 13.45
CA LEU A 133 16.09 9.50 12.37
C LEU A 133 15.42 8.17 11.99
N TYR A 134 14.11 8.11 12.11
CA TYR A 134 13.29 6.92 11.94
C TYR A 134 12.34 7.05 10.76
N ILE A 135 11.96 5.94 10.13
CA ILE A 135 10.97 5.89 9.06
C ILE A 135 9.88 4.87 9.41
N VAL A 136 8.62 5.27 9.34
CA VAL A 136 7.46 4.40 9.60
C VAL A 136 6.39 4.53 8.51
N GLY A 137 5.53 3.52 8.43
CA GLY A 137 4.41 3.46 7.50
C GLY A 137 4.84 3.01 6.10
N GLU A 138 4.14 3.54 5.10
CA GLU A 138 4.26 3.10 3.71
C GLU A 138 5.71 3.21 3.17
N LEU A 139 6.48 4.20 3.63
CA LEU A 139 7.88 4.38 3.26
C LEU A 139 8.74 3.13 3.54
N GLY A 140 8.45 2.42 4.63
CA GLY A 140 9.17 1.20 5.04
C GLY A 140 8.70 -0.08 4.35
N GLY A 141 7.87 0.03 3.29
CA GLY A 141 7.49 -1.15 2.50
C GLY A 141 6.02 -1.56 2.59
N MET A 142 5.35 -1.26 3.69
CA MET A 142 4.03 -1.82 4.04
C MET A 142 2.93 -0.75 4.06
N GLY A 143 2.09 -0.71 3.02
CA GLY A 143 1.11 0.35 2.82
C GLY A 143 -0.26 0.20 3.49
N LEU A 144 -0.48 -0.86 4.28
CA LEU A 144 -1.76 -1.05 4.97
C LEU A 144 -1.90 -0.12 6.17
N VAL A 145 -3.08 0.48 6.35
CA VAL A 145 -3.41 1.36 7.49
C VAL A 145 -3.08 0.68 8.83
N ALA A 146 -3.47 -0.58 9.00
CA ALA A 146 -3.20 -1.32 10.23
C ALA A 146 -1.69 -1.53 10.48
N ASN A 147 -0.92 -1.86 9.44
CA ASN A 147 0.54 -2.00 9.56
C ASN A 147 1.19 -0.66 9.87
N ALA A 148 0.77 0.40 9.18
CA ALA A 148 1.24 1.75 9.42
C ALA A 148 1.01 2.18 10.87
N PHE A 149 -0.18 1.93 11.40
CA PHE A 149 -0.52 2.21 12.79
C PHE A 149 0.37 1.41 13.76
N GLU A 150 0.55 0.12 13.52
CA GLU A 150 1.38 -0.74 14.35
C GLU A 150 2.86 -0.34 14.34
N GLN A 151 3.42 -0.01 13.17
CA GLN A 151 4.80 0.46 13.05
C GLN A 151 5.05 1.76 13.80
N GLY A 152 4.11 2.73 13.73
CA GLY A 152 4.21 3.97 14.49
C GLY A 152 4.34 3.70 16.00
N ARG A 153 3.52 2.77 16.52
CA ARG A 153 3.56 2.35 17.93
C ARG A 153 4.88 1.67 18.28
N GLN A 154 5.30 0.67 17.50
CA GLN A 154 6.51 -0.11 17.75
C GLN A 154 7.78 0.76 17.70
N CYS A 155 7.86 1.71 16.76
CA CYS A 155 8.96 2.66 16.66
C CYS A 155 9.14 3.46 17.95
N VAL A 156 8.05 3.99 18.50
CA VAL A 156 8.10 4.74 19.76
C VAL A 156 8.48 3.85 20.94
N GLU A 157 8.00 2.62 21.00
CA GLU A 157 8.42 1.68 22.06
C GLU A 157 9.93 1.41 22.02
N GLY A 158 10.51 1.33 20.82
CA GLY A 158 11.96 1.29 20.62
C GLY A 158 12.65 2.55 21.16
N ILE A 159 12.14 3.72 20.83
CA ILE A 159 12.65 5.02 21.30
C ILE A 159 12.61 5.13 22.83
N VAL A 160 11.51 4.71 23.47
CA VAL A 160 11.37 4.71 24.93
C VAL A 160 12.39 3.78 25.58
N LYS A 161 12.56 2.56 25.04
CA LYS A 161 13.59 1.62 25.51
C LYS A 161 15.00 2.19 25.39
N ALA A 162 15.31 2.86 24.27
CA ALA A 162 16.59 3.52 24.06
C ALA A 162 16.81 4.67 25.07
N LYS A 163 15.81 5.53 25.26
CA LYS A 163 15.84 6.64 26.23
C LYS A 163 16.07 6.12 27.66
N ASN A 164 15.37 5.06 28.07
CA ASN A 164 15.53 4.45 29.39
C ASN A 164 16.92 3.85 29.63
N ARG A 165 17.65 3.51 28.56
CA ARG A 165 19.05 3.07 28.60
C ARG A 165 20.05 4.23 28.53
N GLY A 166 19.59 5.48 28.55
CA GLY A 166 20.43 6.67 28.44
C GLY A 166 20.89 7.02 27.02
N ILE A 167 20.44 6.28 26.00
CA ILE A 167 20.85 6.50 24.60
C ILE A 167 20.14 7.75 24.08
N GLY A 168 20.91 8.71 23.57
CA GLY A 168 20.37 9.96 23.00
C GLY A 168 19.93 11.00 24.02
N ALA A 169 20.49 10.95 25.23
CA ALA A 169 20.43 12.05 26.20
C ALA A 169 21.40 13.20 25.84
N ASP A 170 22.31 12.99 24.90
CA ASP A 170 23.30 13.96 24.45
C ASP A 170 22.64 15.18 23.79
N GLY A 171 23.13 16.39 24.08
CA GLY A 171 22.67 17.64 23.46
C GLY A 171 22.02 18.63 24.46
N PRO A 172 21.61 19.81 23.97
CA PRO A 172 21.06 20.90 24.79
C PRO A 172 19.86 20.48 25.66
N SER A 173 19.69 21.16 26.80
CA SER A 173 18.47 21.08 27.60
C SER A 173 17.31 21.78 26.87
N GLY A 174 16.08 21.29 27.05
CA GLY A 174 14.88 21.90 26.44
C GLY A 174 14.52 21.41 25.03
N LEU A 175 15.28 20.50 24.43
CA LEU A 175 14.90 19.83 23.18
C LEU A 175 13.66 18.95 23.36
N LEU A 176 12.80 18.91 22.33
CA LEU A 176 11.74 17.90 22.25
C LEU A 176 12.36 16.49 22.19
N ASP A 177 11.71 15.51 22.80
CA ASP A 177 12.14 14.11 22.72
C ASP A 177 12.02 13.57 21.30
N VAL A 178 10.94 13.94 20.60
CA VAL A 178 10.64 13.49 19.25
C VAL A 178 9.82 14.52 18.45
N ILE A 179 10.16 14.70 17.18
CA ILE A 179 9.28 15.34 16.18
C ILE A 179 8.76 14.26 15.24
N VAL A 180 7.46 14.25 14.99
CA VAL A 180 6.81 13.37 14.00
C VAL A 180 6.45 14.20 12.77
N VAL A 181 6.90 13.78 11.59
CA VAL A 181 6.62 14.46 10.32
C VAL A 181 5.59 13.65 9.54
N GLY A 182 4.40 14.23 9.37
CA GLY A 182 3.21 13.60 8.81
C GLY A 182 2.30 13.03 9.89
N CYS A 183 0.99 13.26 9.75
CA CYS A 183 -0.08 12.81 10.63
C CYS A 183 -1.07 11.90 9.88
N GLY A 184 -0.55 11.05 8.99
CA GLY A 184 -1.27 9.87 8.49
C GLY A 184 -1.36 8.77 9.56
N PRO A 185 -1.86 7.55 9.23
CA PRO A 185 -2.04 6.48 10.21
C PRO A 185 -0.79 6.15 11.05
N ALA A 186 0.39 6.09 10.42
CA ALA A 186 1.64 5.82 11.13
C ALA A 186 2.06 6.98 12.03
N GLY A 187 1.95 8.21 11.54
CA GLY A 187 2.31 9.42 12.28
C GLY A 187 1.39 9.65 13.47
N LEU A 188 0.07 9.54 13.27
CA LEU A 188 -0.92 9.63 14.34
C LEU A 188 -0.63 8.60 15.45
N SER A 189 -0.37 7.34 15.07
CA SER A 189 -0.02 6.30 16.03
C SER A 189 1.28 6.60 16.79
N ALA A 190 2.34 7.03 16.09
CA ALA A 190 3.60 7.42 16.71
C ALA A 190 3.42 8.59 17.68
N SER A 191 2.70 9.63 17.27
CA SER A 191 2.44 10.80 18.12
C SER A 191 1.64 10.45 19.37
N LEU A 192 0.61 9.59 19.24
CA LEU A 192 -0.17 9.08 20.37
C LEU A 192 0.68 8.21 21.31
N ALA A 193 1.47 7.29 20.75
CA ALA A 193 2.36 6.43 21.53
C ALA A 193 3.40 7.27 22.29
N ALA A 194 3.98 8.29 21.66
CA ALA A 194 5.00 9.14 22.27
C ALA A 194 4.41 9.91 23.46
N ARG A 195 3.21 10.49 23.28
CA ARG A 195 2.48 11.15 24.36
C ARG A 195 2.12 10.20 25.49
N HIS A 196 1.60 9.00 25.16
CA HIS A 196 1.24 8.00 26.17
C HIS A 196 2.45 7.54 26.99
N ALA A 197 3.64 7.52 26.39
CA ALA A 197 4.90 7.23 27.06
C ALA A 197 5.52 8.45 27.80
N GLY A 198 4.85 9.60 27.84
CA GLY A 198 5.32 10.80 28.51
C GLY A 198 6.48 11.53 27.80
N LEU A 199 6.65 11.30 26.49
CA LEU A 199 7.65 12.02 25.69
C LEU A 199 7.11 13.39 25.26
N THR A 200 8.00 14.39 25.26
CA THR A 200 7.71 15.69 24.62
C THR A 200 7.71 15.53 23.11
N CYS A 201 6.55 15.68 22.48
CA CYS A 201 6.32 15.34 21.08
C CYS A 201 5.61 16.47 20.34
N LEU A 202 6.11 16.84 19.16
CA LEU A 202 5.44 17.75 18.23
C LEU A 202 5.18 17.02 16.90
N THR A 203 3.94 17.08 16.42
CA THR A 203 3.57 16.54 15.10
C THR A 203 3.44 17.67 14.09
N LEU A 204 4.14 17.58 12.97
CA LEU A 204 4.06 18.53 11.85
C LEU A 204 3.32 17.85 10.69
N GLU A 205 2.19 18.42 10.28
CA GLU A 205 1.39 17.93 9.15
C GLU A 205 1.20 19.05 8.12
N ARG A 206 1.40 18.71 6.84
CA ARG A 206 1.29 19.66 5.73
C ARG A 206 -0.15 20.08 5.47
N GLU A 207 -1.08 19.14 5.56
CA GLU A 207 -2.52 19.38 5.37
C GLU A 207 -3.23 19.18 6.71
N ASP A 208 -4.19 18.25 6.76
CA ASP A 208 -4.95 17.87 7.95
C ASP A 208 -4.66 16.42 8.36
N VAL A 209 -5.11 16.05 9.58
CA VAL A 209 -4.99 14.70 10.13
C VAL A 209 -5.54 13.64 9.17
N GLY A 210 -4.84 12.53 9.03
CA GLY A 210 -5.27 11.36 8.26
C GLY A 210 -4.49 11.08 6.98
N GLY A 211 -3.67 12.04 6.52
CA GLY A 211 -2.75 11.85 5.40
C GLY A 211 -3.43 11.26 4.16
N THR A 212 -2.84 10.22 3.56
CA THR A 212 -3.35 9.57 2.34
C THR A 212 -4.83 9.18 2.39
N VAL A 213 -5.34 8.74 3.54
CA VAL A 213 -6.73 8.29 3.66
C VAL A 213 -7.72 9.44 3.49
N ARG A 214 -7.37 10.67 3.91
CA ARG A 214 -8.21 11.87 3.69
C ARG A 214 -8.45 12.17 2.20
N HIS A 215 -7.61 11.65 1.32
CA HIS A 215 -7.71 11.87 -0.12
C HIS A 215 -8.31 10.71 -0.90
N TYR A 216 -8.76 9.68 -0.20
CA TYR A 216 -9.60 8.68 -0.84
C TYR A 216 -10.89 9.34 -1.39
N PRO A 217 -11.46 8.80 -2.48
CA PRO A 217 -12.76 9.23 -2.98
C PRO A 217 -13.83 9.23 -1.88
N ARG A 218 -14.84 10.09 -2.01
CA ARG A 218 -15.97 10.12 -1.07
C ARG A 218 -16.63 8.76 -0.97
N LYS A 219 -17.10 8.40 0.23
CA LYS A 219 -17.75 7.11 0.53
C LYS A 219 -16.89 5.88 0.21
N LYS A 220 -15.58 6.03 0.04
CA LYS A 220 -14.68 4.88 -0.15
C LYS A 220 -14.74 4.00 1.10
N LEU A 221 -15.07 2.73 0.91
CA LEU A 221 -14.97 1.73 1.96
C LEU A 221 -13.49 1.41 2.21
N VAL A 222 -13.03 1.72 3.42
CA VAL A 222 -11.67 1.43 3.88
C VAL A 222 -11.72 0.14 4.68
N MET A 223 -11.12 -0.91 4.13
CA MET A 223 -10.94 -2.16 4.84
C MET A 223 -9.75 -2.01 5.80
N THR A 224 -10.01 -2.24 7.08
CA THR A 224 -9.01 -2.23 8.14
C THR A 224 -9.15 -3.46 9.03
N ARG A 225 -8.21 -3.64 9.95
CA ARG A 225 -8.32 -4.65 11.01
C ARG A 225 -8.49 -3.91 12.32
N PRO A 226 -9.04 -4.58 13.36
CA PRO A 226 -9.06 -3.99 14.68
C PRO A 226 -7.67 -3.55 15.12
N VAL A 227 -7.51 -2.27 15.42
CA VAL A 227 -6.26 -1.68 15.91
C VAL A 227 -6.45 -1.23 17.35
N THR A 228 -5.37 -1.32 18.13
CA THR A 228 -5.33 -0.74 19.47
C THR A 228 -4.71 0.64 19.36
N VAL A 229 -5.45 1.67 19.76
CA VAL A 229 -5.01 3.05 19.74
C VAL A 229 -4.41 3.40 21.11
N PRO A 230 -3.11 3.75 21.19
CA PRO A 230 -2.48 4.16 22.43
C PRO A 230 -3.25 5.31 23.10
N GLY A 231 -3.64 5.14 24.37
CA GLY A 231 -4.36 6.15 25.13
C GLY A 231 -5.86 6.31 24.82
N TYR A 232 -6.43 5.57 23.86
CA TYR A 232 -7.87 5.62 23.53
C TYR A 232 -8.57 4.27 23.70
N GLY A 233 -7.93 3.16 23.30
CA GLY A 233 -8.47 1.81 23.44
C GLY A 233 -8.53 1.02 22.13
N ARG A 234 -9.25 -0.10 22.13
CA ARG A 234 -9.36 -0.98 20.96
C ARG A 234 -10.48 -0.49 20.03
N LEU A 235 -10.16 -0.27 18.75
CA LEU A 235 -11.13 0.05 17.71
C LEU A 235 -11.55 -1.24 16.97
N PRO A 236 -12.77 -1.77 17.15
CA PRO A 236 -13.21 -3.03 16.54
C PRO A 236 -13.69 -2.85 15.09
N VAL A 237 -13.04 -1.99 14.31
CA VAL A 237 -13.50 -1.61 12.98
C VAL A 237 -12.88 -2.54 11.93
N ARG A 238 -13.71 -3.12 11.06
CA ARG A 238 -13.26 -3.96 9.93
C ARG A 238 -13.49 -3.25 8.61
N ASP A 239 -14.69 -2.76 8.40
CA ASP A 239 -15.06 -1.98 7.22
C ASP A 239 -15.65 -0.66 7.71
N ILE A 240 -15.12 0.45 7.21
CA ILE A 240 -15.54 1.79 7.61
C ILE A 240 -15.49 2.72 6.41
N LEU A 241 -16.42 3.66 6.33
CA LEU A 241 -16.33 4.70 5.33
C LEU A 241 -15.15 5.61 5.66
N LYS A 242 -14.49 6.10 4.63
CA LYS A 242 -13.39 7.04 4.76
C LYS A 242 -13.75 8.20 5.71
N GLU A 243 -14.93 8.79 5.55
CA GLU A 243 -15.39 9.93 6.35
C GLU A 243 -15.44 9.58 7.85
N ASP A 244 -16.13 8.50 8.20
CA ASP A 244 -16.24 8.01 9.58
C ASP A 244 -14.85 7.71 10.20
N LEU A 245 -13.92 7.19 9.40
CA LEU A 245 -12.55 6.92 9.84
C LEU A 245 -11.76 8.21 10.11
N ILE A 246 -11.96 9.24 9.31
CA ILE A 246 -11.35 10.56 9.52
C ILE A 246 -11.93 11.22 10.77
N ASP A 247 -13.25 11.20 10.94
CA ASP A 247 -13.93 11.76 12.11
C ASP A 247 -13.43 11.10 13.40
N LEU A 248 -13.24 9.77 13.37
CA LEU A 248 -12.67 9.02 14.47
C LEU A 248 -11.23 9.47 14.80
N TRP A 249 -10.38 9.68 13.80
CA TRP A 249 -9.02 10.16 14.04
C TRP A 249 -8.97 11.59 14.57
N GLU A 250 -9.85 12.47 14.09
CA GLU A 250 -10.00 13.82 14.63
C GLU A 250 -10.52 13.80 16.07
N GLU A 251 -11.47 12.92 16.40
CA GLU A 251 -11.93 12.70 17.77
C GLU A 251 -10.80 12.23 18.68
N VAL A 252 -10.05 11.19 18.27
CA VAL A 252 -8.89 10.68 19.02
C VAL A 252 -7.85 11.79 19.24
N THR A 253 -7.56 12.58 18.22
CA THR A 253 -6.59 13.69 18.29
C THR A 253 -7.03 14.72 19.33
N ARG A 254 -8.32 15.11 19.31
CA ARG A 254 -8.89 16.08 20.27
C ARG A 254 -8.99 15.52 21.68
N SER A 255 -9.50 14.29 21.86
CA SER A 255 -9.75 13.71 23.18
C SER A 255 -8.46 13.40 23.94
N THR A 256 -7.40 13.02 23.22
CA THR A 256 -6.08 12.79 23.81
C THR A 256 -5.30 14.08 24.03
N GLY A 257 -5.71 15.20 23.41
CA GLY A 257 -5.07 16.51 23.49
C GLY A 257 -3.75 16.60 22.71
N LEU A 258 -3.58 15.77 21.67
CA LEU A 258 -2.36 15.66 20.89
C LEU A 258 -2.02 16.99 20.19
N GLU A 259 -0.78 17.47 20.33
CA GLU A 259 -0.32 18.66 19.61
C GLU A 259 0.04 18.30 18.16
N VAL A 260 -0.82 18.72 17.23
CA VAL A 260 -0.61 18.59 15.79
C VAL A 260 -0.65 19.99 15.18
N ARG A 261 0.44 20.39 14.52
CA ARG A 261 0.50 21.62 13.73
C ARG A 261 0.22 21.28 12.27
N THR A 262 -1.03 21.51 11.87
CA THR A 262 -1.47 21.43 10.47
C THR A 262 -0.92 22.62 9.67
N GLY A 263 -0.97 22.55 8.33
CA GLY A 263 -0.40 23.58 7.45
C GLY A 263 1.14 23.74 7.53
N SER A 264 1.83 22.80 8.18
CA SER A 264 3.27 22.83 8.44
C SER A 264 3.99 21.86 7.50
N THR A 265 4.39 22.36 6.33
CA THR A 265 5.19 21.58 5.37
C THR A 265 6.64 21.56 5.80
N VAL A 266 7.18 20.39 6.14
CA VAL A 266 8.61 20.22 6.41
C VAL A 266 9.40 20.28 5.10
N SER A 267 10.38 21.19 5.05
CA SER A 267 11.23 21.40 3.88
C SER A 267 12.66 20.88 4.08
N GLY A 268 13.09 20.65 5.32
CA GLY A 268 14.42 20.13 5.59
C GLY A 268 14.60 19.61 7.01
N ILE A 269 15.49 18.63 7.16
CA ILE A 269 15.93 18.10 8.45
C ILE A 269 17.45 18.13 8.44
N ARG A 270 18.03 18.94 9.33
CA ARG A 270 19.48 19.06 9.49
C ARG A 270 19.90 18.42 10.80
N ARG A 271 20.87 17.53 10.73
CA ARG A 271 21.52 16.97 11.92
C ARG A 271 22.53 17.98 12.47
N LEU A 272 22.38 18.36 13.73
CA LEU A 272 23.29 19.26 14.46
C LEU A 272 24.21 18.51 15.42
N GLY A 273 23.84 17.29 15.82
CA GLY A 273 24.63 16.40 16.66
C GLY A 273 24.15 14.94 16.60
N PRO A 274 24.74 14.02 17.38
CA PRO A 274 24.40 12.60 17.33
C PRO A 274 22.90 12.32 17.48
N HIS A 275 22.25 13.00 18.42
CA HIS A 275 20.81 12.95 18.72
C HIS A 275 20.25 14.37 18.86
N HIS A 276 20.56 15.22 17.88
CA HIS A 276 20.08 16.61 17.83
C HIS A 276 19.79 16.98 16.39
N PHE A 277 18.53 17.25 16.11
CA PHE A 277 18.01 17.59 14.80
C PHE A 277 17.33 18.95 14.84
N GLN A 278 17.49 19.69 13.76
CA GLN A 278 16.74 20.88 13.43
C GLN A 278 15.82 20.57 12.25
N VAL A 279 14.52 20.76 12.45
CA VAL A 279 13.47 20.51 11.46
C VAL A 279 12.92 21.85 11.00
N THR A 280 13.09 22.16 9.72
CA THR A 280 12.60 23.39 9.10
C THR A 280 11.25 23.13 8.44
N SER A 281 10.27 23.99 8.74
CA SER A 281 8.93 23.93 8.15
C SER A 281 8.39 25.31 7.79
N THR A 282 7.27 25.37 7.06
CA THR A 282 6.53 26.62 6.80
C THR A 282 6.09 27.34 8.08
N GLY A 283 5.90 26.61 9.18
CA GLY A 283 5.53 27.14 10.49
C GLY A 283 6.70 27.52 11.40
N GLY A 284 7.94 27.48 10.89
CA GLY A 284 9.16 27.79 11.63
C GLY A 284 10.09 26.59 11.80
N THR A 285 11.09 26.79 12.65
CA THR A 285 12.16 25.83 12.92
C THR A 285 12.00 25.23 14.31
N PHE A 286 12.11 23.90 14.39
CA PHE A 286 11.96 23.15 15.63
C PHE A 286 13.17 22.26 15.87
N GLU A 287 13.50 22.02 17.12
CA GLU A 287 14.61 21.15 17.48
C GLU A 287 14.17 19.98 18.34
N ALA A 288 14.69 18.80 18.03
CA ALA A 288 14.36 17.58 18.73
C ALA A 288 15.55 16.62 18.79
N ARG A 289 15.47 15.69 19.73
CA ARG A 289 16.47 14.62 19.88
C ARG A 289 16.36 13.57 18.78
N ARG A 290 15.13 13.32 18.33
CA ARG A 290 14.78 12.30 17.35
C ARG A 290 13.72 12.82 16.39
N VAL A 291 13.70 12.28 15.18
CA VAL A 291 12.69 12.61 14.17
C VAL A 291 12.11 11.32 13.60
N ILE A 292 10.79 11.21 13.54
CA ILE A 292 10.07 10.12 12.89
C ILE A 292 9.46 10.64 11.59
N LEU A 293 9.89 10.09 10.46
CA LEU A 293 9.34 10.36 9.13
C LEU A 293 8.17 9.41 8.85
N ALA A 294 6.95 9.96 8.87
CA ALA A 294 5.69 9.26 8.60
C ALA A 294 4.96 9.86 7.37
N ILE A 295 5.72 10.27 6.35
CA ILE A 295 5.24 11.05 5.20
C ILE A 295 4.59 10.23 4.07
N GLY A 296 4.55 8.90 4.19
CA GLY A 296 3.98 7.98 3.19
C GLY A 296 4.70 8.03 1.82
N ARG A 297 4.14 7.37 0.79
CA ARG A 297 4.66 7.45 -0.59
C ARG A 297 3.83 8.32 -1.52
N ARG A 298 2.66 8.79 -1.06
CA ARG A 298 1.78 9.67 -1.84
C ARG A 298 2.40 11.05 -2.10
N GLY A 299 3.41 11.45 -1.31
CA GLY A 299 3.90 12.83 -1.17
C GLY A 299 4.13 13.60 -2.48
N VAL A 300 4.42 12.92 -3.59
CA VAL A 300 4.41 13.51 -4.94
C VAL A 300 3.79 12.53 -5.94
N PRO A 301 2.58 12.79 -6.48
CA PRO A 301 2.07 12.07 -7.64
C PRO A 301 3.09 12.16 -8.77
N ARG A 302 3.40 11.04 -9.44
CA ARG A 302 4.28 11.05 -10.60
C ARG A 302 3.66 11.97 -11.66
N LYS A 303 4.46 12.92 -12.14
CA LYS A 303 4.08 13.90 -13.17
C LYS A 303 4.18 13.29 -14.57
N LEU A 304 3.40 13.81 -15.51
CA LEU A 304 3.43 13.37 -16.91
C LEU A 304 4.68 13.90 -17.62
N GLY A 305 5.17 15.08 -17.22
CA GLY A 305 6.27 15.77 -17.87
C GLY A 305 5.92 16.30 -19.26
N VAL A 306 4.64 16.52 -19.54
CA VAL A 306 4.14 16.97 -20.86
C VAL A 306 3.68 18.42 -20.82
N PRO A 307 3.75 19.17 -21.94
CA PRO A 307 3.19 20.51 -21.98
C PRO A 307 1.68 20.47 -21.70
N GLY A 308 1.21 21.45 -20.92
CA GLY A 308 -0.19 21.55 -20.49
C GLY A 308 -0.54 20.80 -19.19
N GLU A 309 0.37 20.00 -18.60
CA GLU A 309 0.05 19.21 -17.39
C GLU A 309 -0.28 20.03 -16.12
N HIS A 310 0.02 21.32 -16.12
CA HIS A 310 -0.24 22.25 -15.02
C HIS A 310 -1.54 23.05 -15.21
N ALA A 311 -2.29 22.78 -16.28
CA ALA A 311 -3.53 23.49 -16.55
C ALA A 311 -4.61 23.16 -15.49
N PRO A 312 -5.55 24.08 -15.19
CA PRO A 312 -6.53 23.90 -14.12
C PRO A 312 -7.45 22.67 -14.27
N HIS A 313 -7.67 22.21 -15.51
CA HIS A 313 -8.48 21.03 -15.84
C HIS A 313 -7.71 19.71 -15.74
N VAL A 314 -6.45 19.74 -15.28
CA VAL A 314 -5.61 18.56 -15.04
C VAL A 314 -5.51 18.29 -13.55
N ALA A 315 -6.05 17.17 -13.09
CA ALA A 315 -6.08 16.78 -11.69
C ALA A 315 -5.33 15.45 -11.44
N TYR A 316 -4.58 15.38 -10.34
CA TYR A 316 -3.85 14.18 -9.91
C TYR A 316 -4.59 13.42 -8.78
N SER A 317 -5.86 13.77 -8.55
CA SER A 317 -6.74 13.12 -7.59
C SER A 317 -8.18 13.39 -7.95
N LEU A 318 -9.06 12.40 -7.74
CA LEU A 318 -10.50 12.55 -7.86
C LEU A 318 -11.13 12.41 -6.47
N ARG A 319 -11.73 13.48 -5.96
CA ARG A 319 -12.38 13.49 -4.63
C ARG A 319 -13.89 13.29 -4.74
N GLU A 320 -14.52 14.02 -5.66
CA GLU A 320 -15.97 14.09 -5.84
C GLU A 320 -16.30 13.80 -7.32
N PRO A 321 -16.43 12.52 -7.70
CA PRO A 321 -16.84 12.14 -9.05
C PRO A 321 -18.17 12.78 -9.48
N GLU A 322 -19.08 12.99 -8.52
CA GLU A 322 -20.42 13.54 -8.76
C GLU A 322 -20.42 15.02 -9.15
N ALA A 323 -19.28 15.71 -9.04
CA ALA A 323 -19.13 17.09 -9.47
C ALA A 323 -19.00 17.24 -11.00
N TYR A 324 -18.80 16.13 -11.71
CA TYR A 324 -18.59 16.09 -13.16
C TYR A 324 -19.82 15.50 -13.85
N SER A 325 -20.43 16.27 -14.75
CA SER A 325 -21.64 15.89 -15.47
C SER A 325 -21.63 16.53 -16.86
N GLY A 326 -21.88 15.75 -17.90
CA GLY A 326 -21.78 16.19 -19.29
C GLY A 326 -20.36 16.47 -19.79
N ASP A 327 -19.33 16.00 -19.07
CA ASP A 327 -17.93 16.30 -19.37
C ASP A 327 -17.28 15.27 -20.29
N ARG A 328 -16.28 15.69 -21.07
CA ARG A 328 -15.38 14.79 -21.81
C ARG A 328 -14.13 14.57 -20.98
N ILE A 329 -13.95 13.35 -20.46
CA ILE A 329 -12.98 13.08 -19.41
C ILE A 329 -11.95 12.06 -19.89
N LEU A 330 -10.68 12.43 -19.83
CA LEU A 330 -9.57 11.51 -20.03
C LEU A 330 -8.96 11.10 -18.68
N VAL A 331 -9.04 9.81 -18.36
CA VAL A 331 -8.31 9.20 -17.25
C VAL A 331 -7.02 8.58 -17.75
N VAL A 332 -5.88 8.96 -17.19
CA VAL A 332 -4.55 8.47 -17.58
C VAL A 332 -4.05 7.49 -16.53
N GLY A 333 -3.88 6.22 -16.90
CA GLY A 333 -3.38 5.17 -16.04
C GLY A 333 -4.12 3.83 -16.22
N GLY A 334 -3.60 2.78 -15.60
CA GLY A 334 -4.20 1.43 -15.68
C GLY A 334 -4.01 0.60 -14.41
N GLY A 335 -3.82 1.27 -13.28
CA GLY A 335 -3.89 0.65 -11.95
C GLY A 335 -5.28 0.83 -11.33
N ASP A 336 -5.51 0.24 -10.15
CA ASP A 336 -6.82 0.30 -9.48
C ASP A 336 -7.34 1.72 -9.31
N SER A 337 -6.49 2.69 -8.92
CA SER A 337 -6.93 4.08 -8.76
C SER A 337 -7.46 4.70 -10.06
N ALA A 338 -6.85 4.37 -11.21
CA ALA A 338 -7.30 4.87 -12.51
C ALA A 338 -8.65 4.24 -12.89
N VAL A 339 -8.79 2.93 -12.70
CA VAL A 339 -10.01 2.19 -13.01
C VAL A 339 -11.16 2.58 -12.08
N GLU A 340 -10.90 2.71 -10.77
CA GLU A 340 -11.89 3.19 -9.80
C GLU A 340 -12.38 4.60 -10.16
N ALA A 341 -11.47 5.50 -10.56
CA ALA A 341 -11.84 6.84 -10.98
C ALA A 341 -12.66 6.84 -12.27
N ALA A 342 -12.23 6.09 -13.29
CA ALA A 342 -12.96 5.98 -14.56
C ALA A 342 -14.38 5.42 -14.35
N LEU A 343 -14.51 4.37 -13.53
CA LEU A 343 -15.81 3.79 -13.19
C LEU A 343 -16.70 4.79 -12.44
N ALA A 344 -16.15 5.50 -11.46
CA ALA A 344 -16.92 6.46 -10.68
C ALA A 344 -17.39 7.67 -11.51
N LEU A 345 -16.57 8.12 -12.47
CA LEU A 345 -16.94 9.19 -13.40
C LEU A 345 -17.98 8.72 -14.44
N ALA A 346 -17.90 7.44 -14.83
CA ALA A 346 -18.83 6.80 -15.76
C ALA A 346 -20.15 6.33 -15.10
N ASP A 347 -20.33 6.56 -13.79
CA ASP A 347 -21.61 6.34 -13.11
C ASP A 347 -22.65 7.41 -13.55
N ASP A 348 -22.20 8.61 -13.93
CA ASP A 348 -23.04 9.58 -14.64
C ASP A 348 -22.99 9.28 -16.15
N SER A 349 -24.13 8.86 -16.70
CA SER A 349 -24.28 8.50 -18.12
C SER A 349 -24.10 9.67 -19.11
N THR A 350 -24.07 10.91 -18.62
CA THR A 350 -23.83 12.10 -19.46
C THR A 350 -22.35 12.34 -19.72
N ASN A 351 -21.46 11.73 -18.94
CA ASN A 351 -20.02 11.87 -19.12
C ASN A 351 -19.49 10.97 -20.24
N GLU A 352 -18.60 11.51 -21.07
CA GLU A 352 -17.79 10.74 -22.01
C GLU A 352 -16.45 10.38 -21.36
N VAL A 353 -16.33 9.17 -20.83
CA VAL A 353 -15.11 8.75 -20.12
C VAL A 353 -14.21 7.91 -21.03
N ARG A 354 -12.97 8.38 -21.21
CA ARG A 354 -11.89 7.67 -21.91
C ARG A 354 -10.78 7.30 -20.93
N ILE A 355 -10.19 6.12 -21.07
CA ILE A 355 -9.04 5.69 -20.26
C ILE A 355 -7.82 5.42 -21.14
N SER A 356 -6.78 6.26 -21.02
CA SER A 356 -5.50 6.08 -21.71
C SER A 356 -4.56 5.22 -20.88
N TYR A 357 -4.10 4.12 -21.49
CA TYR A 357 -3.15 3.23 -20.84
C TYR A 357 -2.05 2.75 -21.80
N ARG A 358 -0.80 2.86 -21.34
CA ARG A 358 0.41 2.53 -22.13
C ARG A 358 0.56 1.05 -22.52
N LYS A 359 -0.29 0.15 -22.02
CA LYS A 359 -0.25 -1.28 -22.37
C LYS A 359 -1.55 -1.67 -23.07
N SER A 360 -1.57 -2.84 -23.66
CA SER A 360 -2.74 -3.40 -24.36
C SER A 360 -3.80 -4.03 -23.45
N THR A 361 -3.52 -4.19 -22.15
CA THR A 361 -4.47 -4.81 -21.18
C THR A 361 -4.19 -4.37 -19.75
N PHE A 362 -5.24 -4.27 -18.91
CA PHE A 362 -5.10 -4.00 -17.48
C PHE A 362 -4.49 -5.18 -16.74
N GLY A 363 -3.20 -5.10 -16.43
CA GLY A 363 -2.50 -6.18 -15.71
C GLY A 363 -2.38 -6.00 -14.18
N ARG A 364 -2.89 -4.90 -13.63
CA ARG A 364 -2.54 -4.46 -12.26
C ARG A 364 -3.75 -4.09 -11.41
N ILE A 365 -4.93 -4.57 -11.78
CA ILE A 365 -6.17 -4.22 -11.12
C ILE A 365 -6.76 -5.43 -10.40
N LYS A 366 -7.47 -5.17 -9.30
CA LYS A 366 -8.19 -6.19 -8.55
C LYS A 366 -9.22 -6.88 -9.43
N PRO A 367 -9.50 -8.18 -9.23
CA PRO A 367 -10.43 -8.94 -10.06
C PRO A 367 -11.82 -8.29 -10.16
N LYS A 368 -12.35 -7.77 -9.04
CA LYS A 368 -13.61 -7.02 -9.03
C LYS A 368 -13.57 -5.77 -9.92
N ASN A 369 -12.45 -5.05 -9.94
CA ASN A 369 -12.28 -3.89 -10.82
C ASN A 369 -12.08 -4.34 -12.28
N HIS A 370 -11.46 -5.50 -12.51
CA HIS A 370 -11.33 -6.08 -13.84
C HIS A 370 -12.68 -6.45 -14.47
N GLU A 371 -13.57 -7.07 -13.70
CA GLU A 371 -14.95 -7.35 -14.13
C GLU A 371 -15.70 -6.06 -14.42
N ARG A 372 -15.75 -5.13 -13.44
CA ARG A 372 -16.48 -3.87 -13.57
C ARG A 372 -16.02 -3.01 -14.74
N ILE A 373 -14.71 -2.89 -14.97
CA ILE A 373 -14.19 -2.12 -16.10
C ILE A 373 -14.43 -2.83 -17.44
N GLY A 374 -14.38 -4.17 -17.44
CA GLY A 374 -14.76 -4.97 -18.61
C GLY A 374 -16.20 -4.73 -19.01
N ASP A 375 -17.13 -4.75 -18.04
CA ASP A 375 -18.55 -4.46 -18.27
C ASP A 375 -18.76 -3.01 -18.73
N ALA A 376 -18.04 -2.05 -18.13
CA ALA A 376 -18.11 -0.64 -18.53
C ALA A 376 -17.62 -0.42 -19.97
N ILE A 377 -16.55 -1.10 -20.39
CA ILE A 377 -16.05 -1.07 -21.76
C ILE A 377 -17.03 -1.75 -22.72
N ALA A 378 -17.54 -2.93 -22.37
CA ALA A 378 -18.48 -3.68 -23.21
C ALA A 378 -19.81 -2.94 -23.39
N SER A 379 -20.26 -2.20 -22.38
CA SER A 379 -21.47 -1.35 -22.44
C SER A 379 -21.22 0.04 -23.06
N GLY A 380 -19.98 0.37 -23.45
CA GLY A 380 -19.62 1.65 -24.04
C GLY A 380 -19.59 2.83 -23.06
N ARG A 381 -19.69 2.59 -21.75
CA ARG A 381 -19.60 3.63 -20.71
C ARG A 381 -18.18 4.16 -20.51
N VAL A 382 -17.16 3.34 -20.82
CA VAL A 382 -15.75 3.74 -20.78
C VAL A 382 -15.08 3.30 -22.08
N GLU A 383 -14.46 4.24 -22.78
CA GLU A 383 -13.69 3.96 -24.00
C GLU A 383 -12.20 3.76 -23.65
N PRO A 384 -11.62 2.57 -23.89
CA PRO A 384 -10.21 2.33 -23.60
C PRO A 384 -9.32 2.72 -24.78
N LEU A 385 -8.30 3.54 -24.49
CA LEU A 385 -7.27 3.97 -25.42
C LEU A 385 -5.97 3.24 -25.09
N TRP A 386 -5.85 2.03 -25.62
CA TRP A 386 -4.71 1.14 -25.37
C TRP A 386 -3.44 1.59 -26.06
N GLU A 387 -2.30 1.21 -25.47
CA GLU A 387 -0.97 1.51 -26.03
C GLU A 387 -0.81 3.01 -26.32
N THR A 388 -1.36 3.87 -25.46
CA THR A 388 -1.24 5.33 -25.59
C THR A 388 -0.62 5.96 -24.35
N THR A 389 0.07 7.08 -24.56
CA THR A 389 0.55 7.98 -23.51
C THR A 389 0.30 9.43 -23.90
N PRO A 390 -0.11 10.32 -22.98
CA PRO A 390 -0.19 11.75 -23.27
C PRO A 390 1.14 12.31 -23.76
N ALA A 391 1.07 13.16 -24.79
CA ALA A 391 2.19 13.91 -25.35
C ALA A 391 2.04 15.40 -25.09
N GLU A 392 0.81 15.93 -25.15
CA GLU A 392 0.49 17.33 -24.88
C GLU A 392 -0.98 17.46 -24.46
N ILE A 393 -1.27 18.35 -23.51
CA ILE A 393 -2.63 18.62 -23.03
C ILE A 393 -3.05 20.03 -23.44
N HIS A 394 -4.18 20.12 -24.15
CA HIS A 394 -4.83 21.37 -24.55
C HIS A 394 -6.16 21.55 -23.77
N PRO A 395 -6.79 22.72 -23.82
CA PRO A 395 -8.05 22.96 -23.10
C PRO A 395 -9.23 22.05 -23.51
N GLU A 396 -9.33 21.71 -24.79
CA GLU A 396 -10.49 20.97 -25.35
C GLU A 396 -10.13 19.55 -25.83
N TYR A 397 -8.83 19.22 -25.86
CA TYR A 397 -8.34 17.93 -26.34
C TYR A 397 -6.98 17.57 -25.73
N VAL A 398 -6.62 16.31 -25.81
CA VAL A 398 -5.29 15.79 -25.44
C VAL A 398 -4.69 15.09 -26.65
N SER A 399 -3.44 15.40 -26.94
CA SER A 399 -2.63 14.67 -27.92
C SER A 399 -2.01 13.46 -27.23
N LEU A 400 -2.30 12.27 -27.72
CA LEU A 400 -1.74 11.01 -27.28
C LEU A 400 -0.74 10.50 -28.32
N THR A 401 0.33 9.85 -27.88
CA THR A 401 1.25 9.12 -28.75
C THR A 401 1.03 7.62 -28.57
N GLY A 402 0.92 6.89 -29.67
CA GLY A 402 0.92 5.44 -29.68
C GLY A 402 2.28 4.89 -29.24
N THR A 403 2.32 4.04 -28.22
CA THR A 403 3.58 3.49 -27.66
C THR A 403 4.31 2.56 -28.63
N THR A 404 3.60 2.00 -29.60
CA THR A 404 4.12 0.98 -30.53
C THR A 404 4.34 1.53 -31.94
N ARG A 405 3.53 2.50 -32.38
CA ARG A 405 3.59 3.05 -33.74
C ARG A 405 4.10 4.50 -33.79
N GLY A 406 4.15 5.19 -32.66
CA GLY A 406 4.59 6.59 -32.57
C GLY A 406 3.63 7.59 -33.22
N ASP A 407 2.44 7.16 -33.62
CA ASP A 407 1.41 7.99 -34.21
C ASP A 407 0.77 8.90 -33.16
N LEU A 408 0.51 10.15 -33.55
CA LEU A 408 -0.16 11.12 -32.72
C LEU A 408 -1.68 11.02 -32.95
N VAL A 409 -2.43 10.79 -31.88
CA VAL A 409 -3.89 10.72 -31.89
C VAL A 409 -4.44 11.83 -31.02
N THR A 410 -5.33 12.65 -31.57
CA THR A 410 -6.00 13.72 -30.84
C THR A 410 -7.32 13.22 -30.26
N VAL A 411 -7.52 13.42 -28.96
CA VAL A 411 -8.70 12.96 -28.23
C VAL A 411 -9.42 14.14 -27.58
N PRO A 412 -10.70 14.39 -27.88
CA PRO A 412 -11.49 15.42 -27.20
C PRO A 412 -11.57 15.16 -25.69
N SER A 413 -11.26 16.17 -24.89
CA SER A 413 -11.22 16.08 -23.43
C SER A 413 -11.27 17.48 -22.81
N SER A 414 -12.28 17.75 -21.98
CA SER A 414 -12.39 18.96 -21.16
C SER A 414 -11.74 18.78 -19.79
N GLN A 415 -11.62 17.54 -19.29
CA GLN A 415 -11.03 17.21 -17.99
C GLN A 415 -10.01 16.09 -18.11
N VAL A 416 -8.89 16.18 -17.40
CA VAL A 416 -7.84 15.14 -17.40
C VAL A 416 -7.53 14.72 -15.97
N PHE A 417 -7.67 13.42 -15.68
CA PHE A 417 -7.28 12.84 -14.40
C PHE A 417 -6.08 11.92 -14.54
N VAL A 418 -5.03 12.17 -13.77
CA VAL A 418 -3.76 11.46 -13.87
C VAL A 418 -3.54 10.54 -12.67
N PHE A 419 -3.50 9.24 -12.93
CA PHE A 419 -3.32 8.17 -11.93
C PHE A 419 -2.19 7.21 -12.32
N ILE A 420 -0.97 7.75 -12.50
CA ILE A 420 0.22 7.00 -12.94
C ILE A 420 1.16 6.57 -11.79
N GLY A 421 0.66 6.62 -10.55
CA GLY A 421 1.37 6.25 -9.33
C GLY A 421 2.00 7.45 -8.60
N GLY A 422 2.54 7.20 -7.41
CA GLY A 422 3.35 8.16 -6.66
C GLY A 422 4.82 7.78 -6.67
N GLU A 423 5.69 8.76 -6.49
CA GLU A 423 7.13 8.53 -6.31
C GLU A 423 7.52 8.66 -4.85
N LEU A 424 8.50 7.87 -4.43
CA LEU A 424 9.13 8.07 -3.14
C LEU A 424 9.74 9.47 -3.11
N PRO A 425 9.68 10.17 -1.97
CA PRO A 425 10.32 11.47 -1.78
C PRO A 425 11.85 11.31 -1.65
N THR A 426 12.47 10.54 -2.53
CA THR A 426 13.89 10.18 -2.55
C THR A 426 14.81 11.41 -2.47
N PRO A 427 14.56 12.53 -3.19
CA PRO A 427 15.38 13.72 -3.04
C PRO A 427 15.38 14.26 -1.61
N PHE A 428 14.22 14.29 -0.96
CA PHE A 428 14.08 14.74 0.43
C PHE A 428 14.76 13.77 1.40
N LEU A 429 14.54 12.45 1.25
CA LEU A 429 15.19 11.44 2.10
C LEU A 429 16.73 11.52 1.97
N ARG A 430 17.25 11.64 0.76
CA ARG A 430 18.69 11.84 0.50
C ARG A 430 19.21 13.13 1.10
N SER A 431 18.46 14.23 1.04
CA SER A 431 18.86 15.49 1.70
C SER A 431 18.93 15.38 3.23
N CYS A 432 18.22 14.41 3.83
CA CYS A 432 18.32 14.09 5.24
C CYS A 432 19.47 13.13 5.57
N GLY A 433 20.24 12.68 4.56
CA GLY A 433 21.34 11.72 4.71
C GLY A 433 20.91 10.24 4.66
N ILE A 434 19.65 9.96 4.31
CA ILE A 434 19.11 8.61 4.29
C ILE A 434 19.54 7.89 3.03
N GLU A 435 20.14 6.70 3.20
CA GLU A 435 20.51 5.81 2.10
C GLU A 435 19.26 5.14 1.51
N ILE A 436 19.19 5.09 0.18
CA ILE A 436 18.17 4.36 -0.56
C ILE A 436 18.82 3.14 -1.19
N GLU A 437 18.27 1.97 -0.92
CA GLU A 437 18.70 0.68 -1.46
C GLU A 437 17.63 0.16 -2.44
N THR A 438 18.07 -0.40 -3.57
CA THR A 438 17.17 -1.09 -4.50
C THR A 438 17.11 -2.58 -4.13
N LYS A 439 15.95 -3.05 -3.67
CA LYS A 439 15.72 -4.46 -3.29
C LYS A 439 15.27 -5.29 -4.49
N PHE A 440 15.87 -6.46 -4.68
CA PHE A 440 15.57 -7.40 -5.77
C PHE A 440 15.16 -8.77 -5.19
N GLY A 441 13.91 -8.89 -4.77
CA GLY A 441 13.41 -10.14 -4.19
C GLY A 441 14.01 -10.47 -2.82
N THR A 442 14.48 -9.45 -2.09
CA THR A 442 15.07 -9.61 -0.76
C THR A 442 14.10 -9.17 0.35
N PRO A 443 14.13 -9.81 1.54
CA PRO A 443 13.30 -9.46 2.68
C PRO A 443 13.45 -8.00 3.15
#